data_AF-A0A350QJN8-F1
#
_entry.id   AF-A0A350QJN8-F1
#
_cell.length_a   1.000
_cell.length_b   1.000
_cell.length_c   1.000
_cell.angle_alpha   90.00
_cell.angle_beta   90.00
_cell.angle_gamma   90.00
#
_symmetry.space_group_name_H-M   'P 1'
#
loop_
_entity.id
_entity.type
_entity.pdbx_description
1 polymer ?
#
loop_
_entity_poly.entity_id
_entity_poly.type
_entity_poly.pdbx_seq_one_letter_code
_entity_poly.pdbx_strand_id
1 'polypeptide(L)'
;MLCRCCQAGQLTMAYYSNCYLSVAGNILSELSLLFLGSQLLVAIAFASGIFAFWQQQRSAMLKFWFISALLNASHFALLGQYEAALFVSLTAIRFLVAAIQPRRHWMLLFMAGATTILITTFNSPLNLLPYAAAMLGTFGSFQTKVGRVRLCMALGASLWILHNILVGSPVAVMMEIAFLLSNLVGFLRTRRLATKMASPTFVD
;
A
#
# COMPACT_ATOMS: atom_id res chain seq x y z
N MET A 1 -53.86 25.39 -31.71
CA MET A 1 -54.33 24.26 -30.88
C MET A 1 -53.47 23.05 -31.22
N LEU A 2 -52.48 22.72 -30.38
CA LEU A 2 -51.74 21.46 -30.54
C LEU A 2 -52.63 20.29 -30.14
N CYS A 3 -52.64 19.22 -30.93
CA CYS A 3 -53.45 18.02 -30.70
C CYS A 3 -53.09 17.39 -29.34
N ARG A 4 -54.08 16.98 -28.53
CA ARG A 4 -53.87 16.41 -27.18
C ARG A 4 -52.88 15.22 -27.18
N CYS A 5 -52.80 14.46 -28.27
CA CYS A 5 -51.81 13.39 -28.46
C CYS A 5 -50.36 13.89 -28.50
N CYS A 6 -50.11 15.05 -29.11
CA CYS A 6 -48.76 15.63 -29.22
C CYS A 6 -48.26 16.15 -27.85
N GLN A 7 -49.17 16.68 -27.02
CA GLN A 7 -48.84 17.19 -25.69
C GLN A 7 -48.54 16.05 -24.69
N ALA A 8 -49.23 14.91 -24.81
CA ALA A 8 -48.93 13.70 -24.03
C ALA A 8 -47.55 13.08 -24.40
N GLY A 9 -47.19 13.12 -25.69
CA GLY A 9 -45.86 12.68 -26.17
C GLY A 9 -44.70 13.54 -25.65
N GLN A 10 -44.90 14.86 -25.55
CA GLN A 10 -43.88 15.77 -25.00
C GLN A 10 -43.66 15.56 -23.49
N LEU A 11 -44.75 15.31 -22.73
CA LEU A 11 -44.68 15.06 -21.29
C LEU A 11 -43.99 13.74 -20.96
N THR A 12 -44.23 12.69 -21.74
CA THR A 12 -43.58 11.39 -21.57
C THR A 12 -42.09 11.47 -21.88
N MET A 13 -41.68 12.11 -22.98
CA MET A 13 -40.26 12.33 -23.31
C MET A 13 -39.51 13.15 -22.24
N ALA A 14 -40.15 14.20 -21.70
CA ALA A 14 -39.59 15.00 -20.61
C ALA A 14 -39.46 14.20 -19.30
N TYR A 15 -40.43 13.33 -18.99
CA TYR A 15 -40.38 12.45 -17.83
C TYR A 15 -39.22 11.45 -17.91
N TYR A 16 -39.06 10.78 -19.06
CA TYR A 16 -37.92 9.88 -19.26
C TYR A 16 -36.59 10.62 -19.18
N SER A 17 -36.47 11.79 -19.83
CA SER A 17 -35.24 12.60 -19.76
C SER A 17 -34.88 13.01 -18.33
N ASN A 18 -35.84 13.43 -17.52
CA ASN A 18 -35.61 13.76 -16.11
C ASN A 18 -35.26 12.54 -15.25
N CYS A 19 -35.87 11.38 -15.52
CA CYS A 19 -35.51 10.13 -14.86
C CYS A 19 -34.07 9.73 -15.17
N TYR A 20 -33.65 9.80 -16.44
CA TYR A 20 -32.26 9.55 -16.84
C TYR A 20 -31.28 10.53 -16.21
N LEU A 21 -31.59 11.84 -16.19
CA LEU A 21 -30.75 12.85 -15.54
C LEU A 21 -30.63 12.63 -14.03
N SER A 22 -31.72 12.27 -13.35
CA SER A 22 -31.74 11.98 -11.91
C SER A 22 -30.94 10.72 -11.57
N VAL A 23 -31.16 9.64 -12.33
CA VAL A 23 -30.42 8.38 -12.16
C VAL A 23 -28.93 8.56 -12.47
N ALA A 24 -28.59 9.25 -13.56
CA ALA A 24 -27.20 9.57 -13.89
C ALA A 24 -26.55 10.46 -12.83
N GLY A 25 -27.27 11.46 -12.31
CA GLY A 25 -26.81 12.31 -11.21
C GLY A 25 -26.49 11.50 -9.95
N ASN A 26 -27.39 10.59 -9.55
CA ASN A 26 -27.19 9.73 -8.39
C ASN A 26 -25.98 8.79 -8.58
N ILE A 27 -25.84 8.17 -9.75
CA ILE A 27 -24.71 7.28 -10.06
C ILE A 27 -23.38 8.06 -10.04
N LEU A 28 -23.36 9.27 -10.61
CA LEU A 28 -22.18 10.13 -10.59
C LEU A 28 -21.81 10.56 -9.17
N SER A 29 -22.80 10.87 -8.33
CA SER A 29 -22.54 11.20 -6.92
C SER A 29 -22.02 10.00 -6.11
N GLU A 30 -22.60 8.82 -6.30
CA GLU A 30 -22.14 7.57 -5.66
C GLU A 30 -20.70 7.24 -6.08
N LEU A 31 -20.40 7.33 -7.38
CA LEU A 31 -19.06 7.12 -7.91
C LEU A 31 -18.06 8.13 -7.32
N SER A 32 -18.47 9.40 -7.16
CA SER A 32 -17.62 10.43 -6.54
C SER A 32 -17.37 10.18 -5.05
N LEU A 33 -18.35 9.66 -4.32
CA LEU A 33 -18.23 9.30 -2.90
C LEU A 33 -17.30 8.10 -2.71
N LEU A 34 -17.43 7.07 -3.55
CA LEU A 34 -16.54 5.90 -3.55
C LEU A 34 -15.10 6.31 -3.89
N PHE A 35 -14.93 7.17 -4.89
CA PHE A 35 -13.63 7.72 -5.23
C PHE A 35 -13.03 8.50 -4.05
N LEU A 36 -13.76 9.45 -3.46
CA LEU A 36 -13.29 10.23 -2.32
C LEU A 36 -12.95 9.35 -1.11
N GLY A 37 -13.81 8.38 -0.81
CA GLY A 37 -13.58 7.39 0.24
C GLY A 37 -12.30 6.57 -0.01
N SER A 38 -12.07 6.15 -1.25
CA SER A 38 -10.82 5.48 -1.62
C SER A 38 -9.60 6.36 -1.37
N GLN A 39 -9.65 7.65 -1.74
CA GLN A 39 -8.51 8.56 -1.56
C GLN A 39 -8.20 8.81 -0.07
N LEU A 40 -9.24 8.90 0.77
CA LEU A 40 -9.07 8.99 2.22
C LEU A 40 -8.42 7.72 2.80
N LEU A 41 -8.85 6.54 2.35
CA LEU A 41 -8.26 5.27 2.80
C LEU A 41 -6.76 5.20 2.47
N VAL A 42 -6.35 5.53 1.25
CA VAL A 42 -4.93 5.48 0.87
C VAL A 42 -4.10 6.56 1.58
N ALA A 43 -4.68 7.74 1.86
CA ALA A 43 -4.00 8.76 2.67
C ALA A 43 -3.73 8.27 4.10
N ILE A 44 -4.72 7.65 4.75
CA ILE A 44 -4.55 7.05 6.08
C ILE A 44 -3.57 5.87 6.03
N ALA A 45 -3.65 5.04 4.98
CA ALA A 45 -2.72 3.94 4.75
C ALA A 45 -1.28 4.44 4.67
N PHE A 46 -1.03 5.50 3.92
CA PHE A 46 0.29 6.11 3.76
C PHE A 46 0.81 6.67 5.10
N ALA A 47 -0.03 7.41 5.84
CA ALA A 47 0.33 7.92 7.17
C ALA A 47 0.66 6.80 8.16
N SER A 48 -0.13 5.73 8.18
CA SER A 48 0.13 4.52 8.99
C SER A 48 1.45 3.86 8.59
N GLY A 49 1.75 3.79 7.28
CA GLY A 49 3.00 3.26 6.76
C GLY A 49 4.23 4.06 7.21
N ILE A 50 4.14 5.39 7.20
CA ILE A 50 5.18 6.28 7.74
C ILE A 50 5.32 6.06 9.25
N PHE A 51 4.22 6.00 9.99
CA PHE A 51 4.22 5.82 11.44
C PHE A 51 4.79 4.45 11.87
N ALA A 52 4.64 3.41 11.06
CA ALA A 52 5.26 2.11 11.29
C ALA A 52 6.80 2.23 11.41
N PHE A 53 7.44 3.07 10.58
CA PHE A 53 8.88 3.30 10.66
C PHE A 53 9.31 4.04 11.93
N TRP A 54 8.39 4.65 12.67
CA TRP A 54 8.71 5.29 13.95
C TRP A 54 8.72 4.28 15.11
N GLN A 55 8.12 3.11 14.91
CA GLN A 55 8.06 2.06 15.91
C GLN A 55 9.42 1.42 16.16
N GLN A 56 9.80 1.33 17.43
CA GLN A 56 11.08 0.71 17.84
C GLN A 56 10.95 -0.80 18.05
N GLN A 57 9.73 -1.29 18.25
CA GLN A 57 9.45 -2.72 18.37
C GLN A 57 9.07 -3.31 17.02
N ARG A 58 9.68 -4.46 16.68
CA ARG A 58 9.42 -5.18 15.43
C ARG A 58 7.95 -5.51 15.22
N SER A 59 7.31 -6.11 16.23
CA SER A 59 5.91 -6.55 16.09
C SER A 59 4.98 -5.35 15.89
N ALA A 60 5.20 -4.24 16.60
CA ALA A 60 4.45 -3.01 16.41
C ALA A 60 4.62 -2.44 15.00
N MET A 61 5.85 -2.34 14.50
CA MET A 61 6.14 -1.89 13.12
C MET A 61 5.36 -2.72 12.09
N LEU A 62 5.42 -4.05 12.19
CA LEU A 62 4.74 -4.93 11.24
C LEU A 62 3.21 -4.86 11.36
N LYS A 63 2.66 -4.65 12.56
CA LYS A 63 1.20 -4.45 12.76
C LYS A 63 0.71 -3.16 12.11
N PHE A 64 1.46 -2.06 12.19
CA PHE A 64 1.10 -0.82 11.48
C PHE A 64 1.21 -0.98 9.96
N TRP A 65 2.21 -1.71 9.45
CA TRP A 65 2.25 -2.06 8.02
C TRP A 65 1.12 -2.99 7.59
N PHE A 66 0.68 -3.91 8.45
CA PHE A 66 -0.53 -4.70 8.20
C PHE A 66 -1.75 -3.79 8.04
N ILE A 67 -1.96 -2.85 8.98
CA ILE A 67 -3.08 -1.89 8.91
C ILE A 67 -2.97 -1.03 7.64
N SER A 68 -1.78 -0.52 7.34
CA SER A 68 -1.51 0.26 6.12
C SER A 68 -1.86 -0.54 4.86
N ALA A 69 -1.39 -1.78 4.75
CA ALA A 69 -1.70 -2.65 3.61
C ALA A 69 -3.19 -3.00 3.54
N LEU A 70 -3.85 -3.27 4.67
CA LEU A 70 -5.28 -3.56 4.68
C LEU A 70 -6.12 -2.38 4.20
N LEU A 71 -5.81 -1.16 4.65
CA LEU A 71 -6.47 0.06 4.17
C LEU A 71 -6.22 0.29 2.68
N ASN A 72 -5.00 0.02 2.21
CA ASN A 72 -4.66 0.14 0.79
C ASN A 72 -5.35 -0.93 -0.07
N ALA A 73 -5.54 -2.15 0.44
CA ALA A 73 -6.34 -3.16 -0.23
C ALA A 73 -7.81 -2.74 -0.36
N SER A 74 -8.39 -2.18 0.71
CA SER A 74 -9.74 -1.61 0.69
C SER A 74 -9.87 -0.44 -0.29
N HIS A 75 -8.85 0.42 -0.40
CA HIS A 75 -8.79 1.47 -1.42
C HIS A 75 -8.92 0.91 -2.84
N PHE A 76 -8.11 -0.10 -3.19
CA PHE A 76 -8.19 -0.73 -4.51
C PHE A 76 -9.51 -1.44 -4.76
N ALA A 77 -10.10 -2.07 -3.73
CA ALA A 77 -11.41 -2.69 -3.83
C ALA A 77 -12.52 -1.67 -4.13
N LEU A 78 -12.49 -0.49 -3.49
CA LEU A 78 -13.44 0.61 -3.77
C LEU A 78 -13.27 1.19 -5.19
N LEU A 79 -12.05 1.15 -5.75
CA LEU A 79 -11.78 1.53 -7.14
C LEU A 79 -12.11 0.43 -8.16
N GLY A 80 -12.61 -0.73 -7.72
CA GLY A 80 -12.87 -1.88 -8.59
C GLY A 80 -11.61 -2.61 -9.10
N GLN A 81 -10.44 -2.33 -8.53
CA GLN A 81 -9.16 -2.91 -8.91
C GLN A 81 -8.86 -4.17 -8.07
N TYR A 82 -9.63 -5.24 -8.30
CA TYR A 82 -9.57 -6.45 -7.47
C TYR A 82 -8.21 -7.16 -7.49
N GLU A 83 -7.52 -7.18 -8.62
CA GLU A 83 -6.18 -7.77 -8.75
C GLU A 83 -5.18 -7.09 -7.80
N ALA A 84 -5.18 -5.75 -7.79
CA ALA A 84 -4.36 -4.96 -6.86
C ALA A 84 -4.79 -5.17 -5.41
N ALA A 85 -6.10 -5.21 -5.14
CA ALA A 85 -6.64 -5.45 -3.80
C ALA A 85 -6.20 -6.80 -3.23
N LEU A 86 -6.23 -7.88 -4.04
CA LEU A 86 -5.77 -9.21 -3.64
C LEU A 86 -4.27 -9.23 -3.37
N PHE A 87 -3.46 -8.64 -4.24
CA PHE A 87 -2.01 -8.59 -4.08
C PHE A 87 -1.59 -7.84 -2.80
N VAL A 88 -2.23 -6.71 -2.54
CA VAL A 88 -1.99 -5.92 -1.33
C VAL A 88 -2.53 -6.64 -0.09
N SER A 89 -3.64 -7.37 -0.19
CA SER A 89 -4.16 -8.22 0.90
C SER A 89 -3.19 -9.34 1.28
N LEU A 90 -2.58 -10.02 0.29
CA LEU A 90 -1.53 -11.01 0.55
C LEU A 90 -0.34 -10.39 1.29
N THR A 91 0.02 -9.16 0.93
CA THR A 91 1.06 -8.39 1.63
C THR A 91 0.65 -8.06 3.06
N ALA A 92 -0.61 -7.70 3.31
CA ALA A 92 -1.14 -7.49 4.64
C ALA A 92 -1.03 -8.79 5.48
N ILE A 93 -1.52 -9.92 4.97
CA ILE A 93 -1.43 -11.22 5.63
C ILE A 93 0.03 -11.56 5.96
N ARG A 94 0.97 -11.34 5.02
CA ARG A 94 2.40 -11.54 5.25
C ARG A 94 2.91 -10.72 6.43
N PHE A 95 2.56 -9.44 6.52
CA PHE A 95 2.96 -8.60 7.64
C PHE A 95 2.37 -9.09 8.98
N LEU A 96 1.11 -9.52 8.98
CA LEU A 96 0.45 -10.06 10.18
C LEU A 96 1.12 -11.37 10.64
N VAL A 97 1.32 -12.31 9.72
CA VAL A 97 2.01 -13.59 9.99
C VAL A 97 3.42 -13.31 10.50
N ALA A 98 4.17 -12.42 9.85
CA ALA A 98 5.49 -12.04 10.33
C ALA A 98 5.44 -11.39 11.72
N ALA A 99 4.44 -10.56 12.02
CA ALA A 99 4.30 -9.89 13.32
C ALA A 99 4.06 -10.87 14.49
N ILE A 100 3.32 -11.95 14.25
CA ILE A 100 2.89 -12.92 15.27
C ILE A 100 3.81 -14.15 15.29
N GLN A 101 4.15 -14.71 14.13
CA GLN A 101 4.87 -15.97 13.98
C GLN A 101 6.04 -15.84 12.99
N PRO A 102 7.19 -15.25 13.41
CA PRO A 102 8.36 -15.06 12.56
C PRO A 102 9.14 -16.37 12.33
N ARG A 103 8.49 -17.38 11.74
CA ARG A 103 9.07 -18.70 11.45
C ARG A 103 9.57 -18.77 10.01
N ARG A 104 10.67 -19.48 9.80
CA ARG A 104 11.33 -19.61 8.50
C ARG A 104 10.44 -20.22 7.42
N HIS A 105 9.58 -21.19 7.75
CA HIS A 105 8.70 -21.81 6.75
C HIS A 105 7.69 -20.83 6.15
N TRP A 106 7.12 -19.93 6.96
CA TRP A 106 6.21 -18.88 6.47
C TRP A 106 6.94 -17.91 5.54
N MET A 107 8.17 -17.52 5.89
CA MET A 107 9.01 -16.70 5.01
C MET A 107 9.23 -17.37 3.66
N LEU A 108 9.63 -18.65 3.66
CA LEU A 108 9.86 -19.42 2.44
C LEU A 108 8.58 -19.57 1.62
N LEU A 109 7.43 -19.75 2.24
CA LEU A 109 6.14 -19.80 1.56
C LEU A 109 5.83 -18.51 0.79
N PHE A 110 6.00 -17.35 1.43
CA PHE A 110 5.78 -16.06 0.74
C PHE A 110 6.81 -15.80 -0.36
N MET A 111 8.08 -16.18 -0.15
CA MET A 111 9.12 -16.07 -1.18
C MET A 111 8.89 -17.00 -2.36
N ALA A 112 8.43 -18.23 -2.10
CA ALA A 112 8.04 -19.17 -3.15
C ALA A 112 6.87 -18.63 -3.95
N GLY A 113 5.83 -18.11 -3.28
CA GLY A 113 4.69 -17.47 -3.95
C GLY A 113 5.09 -16.31 -4.86
N ALA A 114 5.94 -15.41 -4.38
CA ALA A 114 6.43 -14.30 -5.21
C ALA A 114 7.35 -14.76 -6.36
N THR A 115 8.09 -15.87 -6.18
CA THR A 115 8.85 -16.50 -7.28
C THR A 115 7.93 -17.12 -8.33
N THR A 116 6.86 -17.81 -7.90
CA THR A 116 5.85 -18.34 -8.82
C THR A 116 5.21 -17.23 -9.64
N ILE A 117 4.84 -16.10 -8.99
CA ILE A 117 4.28 -14.94 -9.69
C ILE A 117 5.27 -14.40 -10.73
N LEU A 118 6.55 -14.26 -10.38
CA LEU A 118 7.55 -13.82 -11.35
C LEU A 118 7.59 -14.76 -12.54
N ILE A 119 7.71 -16.08 -12.32
CA ILE A 119 7.85 -17.06 -13.42
C ILE A 119 6.63 -17.02 -14.35
N THR A 120 5.41 -16.87 -13.81
CA THR A 120 4.19 -16.86 -14.63
C THR A 120 3.91 -15.52 -15.31
N THR A 121 4.43 -14.41 -14.79
CA THR A 121 4.18 -13.04 -15.29
C THR A 121 5.41 -12.35 -15.88
N PHE A 122 6.51 -13.09 -16.05
CA PHE A 122 7.76 -12.55 -16.55
C PHE A 122 7.60 -12.10 -18.00
N ASN A 123 7.67 -10.78 -18.21
CA ASN A 123 7.56 -10.19 -19.55
C ASN A 123 8.77 -9.31 -19.88
N SER A 124 9.49 -8.80 -18.88
CA SER A 124 10.64 -7.91 -19.07
C SER A 124 11.68 -8.10 -17.97
N PRO A 125 12.98 -7.88 -18.25
CA PRO A 125 14.01 -7.78 -17.21
C PRO A 125 13.69 -6.72 -16.15
N LEU A 126 12.87 -5.71 -16.47
CA LEU A 126 12.41 -4.71 -15.49
C LEU A 126 11.63 -5.34 -14.32
N ASN A 127 10.95 -6.47 -14.54
CA ASN A 127 10.22 -7.20 -13.49
C ASN A 127 11.15 -7.80 -12.41
N LEU A 128 12.45 -7.91 -12.67
CA LEU A 128 13.43 -8.41 -11.69
C LEU A 128 13.65 -7.43 -10.52
N LEU A 129 13.51 -6.12 -10.75
CA LEU A 129 13.65 -5.11 -9.70
C LEU A 129 12.56 -5.23 -8.62
N PRO A 130 11.25 -5.18 -8.96
CA PRO A 130 10.18 -5.33 -7.97
C PRO A 130 10.17 -6.72 -7.35
N TYR A 131 10.59 -7.76 -8.09
CA TYR A 131 10.80 -9.09 -7.52
C TYR A 131 11.89 -9.10 -6.45
N ALA A 132 13.08 -8.56 -6.74
CA ALA A 132 14.17 -8.46 -5.77
C ALA A 132 13.77 -7.62 -4.54
N ALA A 133 13.03 -6.52 -4.75
CA ALA A 133 12.45 -5.73 -3.68
C ALA A 133 11.47 -6.54 -2.82
N ALA A 134 10.60 -7.35 -3.43
CA ALA A 134 9.66 -8.23 -2.74
C ALA A 134 10.39 -9.34 -1.94
N MET A 135 11.46 -9.91 -2.49
CA MET A 135 12.31 -10.88 -1.78
C MET A 135 12.96 -10.26 -0.55
N LEU A 136 13.56 -9.07 -0.70
CA LEU A 136 14.17 -8.33 0.42
C LEU A 136 13.13 -7.92 1.45
N GLY A 137 11.98 -7.42 1.03
CA GLY A 137 10.87 -7.05 1.92
C GLY A 137 10.36 -8.24 2.71
N THR A 138 10.20 -9.40 2.06
CA THR A 138 9.80 -10.64 2.72
C THR A 138 10.86 -11.11 3.71
N PHE A 139 12.11 -11.26 3.27
CA PHE A 139 13.22 -11.64 4.14
C PHE A 139 13.35 -10.72 5.35
N GLY A 140 13.27 -9.41 5.11
CA GLY A 140 13.31 -8.36 6.12
C GLY A 140 12.19 -8.51 7.15
N SER A 141 10.94 -8.69 6.72
CA SER A 141 9.81 -8.82 7.64
C SER A 141 9.95 -10.01 8.59
N PHE A 142 10.64 -11.09 8.22
CA PHE A 142 10.84 -12.25 9.10
C PHE A 142 12.13 -12.18 9.94
N GLN A 143 12.94 -11.11 9.84
CA GLN A 143 14.11 -10.94 10.70
C GLN A 143 13.71 -10.59 12.14
N THR A 144 14.47 -11.10 13.12
CA THR A 144 14.24 -10.84 14.55
C THR A 144 14.68 -9.45 14.98
N LYS A 145 15.81 -8.97 14.46
CA LYS A 145 16.38 -7.65 14.80
C LYS A 145 15.74 -6.56 13.95
N VAL A 146 15.13 -5.56 14.60
CA VAL A 146 14.50 -4.39 13.94
C VAL A 146 15.45 -3.69 12.97
N GLY A 147 16.73 -3.55 13.34
CA GLY A 147 17.74 -2.95 12.45
C GLY A 147 17.90 -3.71 11.12
N ARG A 148 17.78 -5.05 11.12
CA ARG A 148 17.83 -5.84 9.87
C ARG A 148 16.56 -5.65 9.05
N VAL A 149 15.39 -5.58 9.69
CA VAL A 149 14.12 -5.25 9.01
C VAL A 149 14.28 -3.92 8.27
N ARG A 150 14.74 -2.88 8.97
CA ARG A 150 14.95 -1.54 8.42
C ARG A 150 15.96 -1.53 7.27
N LEU A 151 17.07 -2.24 7.38
CA LEU A 151 18.06 -2.33 6.30
C LEU A 151 17.46 -2.98 5.05
N CYS A 152 16.75 -4.10 5.20
CA CYS A 152 16.11 -4.78 4.08
C CYS A 152 15.05 -3.90 3.40
N MET A 153 14.27 -3.15 4.19
CA MET A 153 13.27 -2.22 3.67
C MET A 153 13.92 -1.03 2.95
N ALA A 154 15.06 -0.52 3.43
CA ALA A 154 15.80 0.52 2.74
C ALA A 154 16.30 0.04 1.37
N LEU A 155 16.90 -1.15 1.32
CA LEU A 155 17.36 -1.76 0.06
C LEU A 155 16.19 -2.04 -0.89
N GLY A 156 15.08 -2.56 -0.38
CA GLY A 156 13.86 -2.78 -1.16
C GLY A 156 13.29 -1.48 -1.72
N ALA A 157 13.19 -0.42 -0.92
CA ALA A 157 12.73 0.89 -1.36
C ALA A 157 13.66 1.49 -2.44
N SER A 158 14.98 1.32 -2.33
CA SER A 158 15.92 1.75 -3.37
C SER A 158 15.68 1.05 -4.71
N LEU A 159 15.37 -0.26 -4.70
CA LEU A 159 15.00 -1.01 -5.90
C LEU A 159 13.67 -0.53 -6.49
N TRP A 160 12.67 -0.25 -5.64
CA TRP A 160 11.40 0.33 -6.08
C TRP A 160 11.56 1.72 -6.68
N ILE A 161 12.39 2.59 -6.09
CA ILE A 161 12.74 3.90 -6.67
C ILE A 161 13.31 3.72 -8.08
N LEU A 162 14.30 2.84 -8.24
CA LEU A 162 14.92 2.60 -9.55
C LEU A 162 13.88 2.08 -10.56
N HIS A 163 13.06 1.10 -10.17
CA HIS A 163 11.99 0.59 -11.02
C HIS A 163 11.01 1.70 -11.43
N ASN A 164 10.56 2.52 -10.47
CA ASN A 164 9.57 3.57 -10.70
C ASN A 164 10.11 4.71 -11.56
N ILE A 165 11.42 4.99 -11.50
CA ILE A 165 12.10 5.90 -12.44
C ILE A 165 12.06 5.32 -13.85
N LEU A 166 12.44 4.05 -14.02
CA LEU A 166 12.48 3.37 -15.33
C LEU A 166 11.10 3.23 -15.98
N VAL A 167 10.05 3.05 -15.16
CA VAL A 167 8.64 3.00 -15.60
C VAL A 167 8.05 4.41 -15.81
N GLY A 168 8.72 5.47 -15.35
CA GLY A 168 8.27 6.85 -15.53
C GLY A 168 7.14 7.29 -14.60
N SER A 169 7.07 6.75 -13.37
CA SER A 169 6.04 7.08 -12.37
C SER A 169 6.58 8.02 -11.27
N PRO A 170 6.54 9.35 -11.47
CA PRO A 170 7.13 10.31 -10.53
C PRO A 170 6.49 10.28 -9.14
N VAL A 171 5.16 10.08 -9.08
CA VAL A 171 4.44 10.00 -7.80
C VAL A 171 4.89 8.77 -7.00
N ALA A 172 5.08 7.62 -7.66
CA ALA A 172 5.57 6.42 -6.99
C ALA A 172 7.01 6.58 -6.50
N VAL A 173 7.87 7.30 -7.25
CA VAL A 173 9.21 7.67 -6.81
C VAL A 173 9.17 8.51 -5.53
N MET A 174 8.33 9.55 -5.49
CA MET A 174 8.20 10.42 -4.31
C MET A 174 7.74 9.65 -3.06
N MET A 175 6.76 8.73 -3.22
CA MET A 175 6.29 7.89 -2.12
C MET A 175 7.40 6.99 -1.55
N GLU A 176 8.16 6.33 -2.41
CA GLU A 176 9.26 5.46 -1.99
C GLU A 176 10.41 6.24 -1.33
N ILE A 177 10.71 7.46 -1.82
CA ILE A 177 11.66 8.36 -1.15
C ILE A 177 11.17 8.72 0.25
N ALA A 178 9.89 9.05 0.41
CA ALA A 178 9.32 9.36 1.72
C ALA A 178 9.42 8.17 2.70
N PHE A 179 9.16 6.95 2.23
CA PHE A 179 9.36 5.74 3.04
C PHE A 179 10.82 5.50 3.38
N LEU A 180 11.74 5.67 2.42
CA LEU A 180 13.18 5.52 2.64
C LEU A 180 13.69 6.54 3.68
N LEU A 181 13.28 7.80 3.58
CA LEU A 181 13.64 8.86 4.54
C LEU A 181 13.06 8.58 5.93
N SER A 182 11.77 8.20 6.02
CA SER A 182 11.14 7.84 7.29
C SER A 182 11.84 6.65 7.96
N ASN A 183 12.23 5.65 7.16
CA ASN A 183 13.00 4.51 7.63
C ASN A 183 14.38 4.91 8.17
N LEU A 184 15.09 5.80 7.47
CA LEU A 184 16.39 6.32 7.88
C LEU A 184 16.30 7.09 9.20
N VAL A 185 15.33 7.98 9.34
CA VAL A 185 15.07 8.72 10.59
C VAL A 185 14.79 7.76 11.74
N GLY A 186 13.92 6.77 11.53
CA GLY A 186 13.63 5.74 12.51
C GLY A 186 14.87 4.94 12.92
N PHE A 187 15.72 4.58 11.96
CA PHE A 187 16.97 3.85 12.17
C PHE A 187 18.01 4.65 12.97
N LEU A 188 18.22 5.93 12.63
CA LEU A 188 19.13 6.82 13.33
C LEU A 188 18.69 7.07 14.78
N ARG A 189 17.38 7.23 15.01
CA ARG A 189 16.80 7.35 16.36
C ARG A 189 17.11 6.12 17.22
N THR A 190 16.93 4.91 16.68
CA THR A 190 17.27 3.66 17.38
C THR A 190 18.75 3.63 17.78
N ARG A 191 19.65 3.99 16.85
CA ARG A 191 21.10 3.99 17.13
C ARG A 191 21.48 5.00 18.21
N ARG A 192 20.96 6.22 18.15
CA ARG A 192 21.22 7.26 19.17
C ARG A 192 20.79 6.81 20.58
N LEU A 193 19.64 6.15 20.69
CA LEU A 193 19.17 5.62 21.98
C LEU A 193 20.07 4.49 22.50
N ALA A 194 20.52 3.59 21.63
CA ALA A 194 21.45 2.53 22.00
C ALA A 194 22.79 3.07 22.50
N THR A 195 23.33 4.11 21.84
CA THR A 195 24.58 4.76 22.28
C THR A 195 24.44 5.43 23.65
N LYS A 196 23.32 6.13 23.92
CA LYS A 196 23.06 6.76 25.24
C LYS A 196 22.97 5.75 26.38
N MET A 197 22.44 4.55 26.13
CA MET A 197 22.36 3.48 27.14
C MET A 197 23.72 2.80 27.36
N ALA A 198 24.60 2.83 26.36
CA ALA A 198 25.93 2.23 26.42
C ALA A 198 27.00 3.13 27.04
N SER A 199 26.75 4.44 27.16
CA SER A 199 27.55 5.32 28.01
C SER A 199 27.04 5.19 29.45
N PRO A 200 27.75 4.49 30.37
CA PRO A 200 27.40 4.57 31.77
C PRO A 200 27.55 6.04 32.17
N THR A 201 26.50 6.62 32.71
CA THR A 201 26.56 7.94 33.34
C THR A 201 27.50 7.84 34.54
N PHE A 202 28.80 8.08 34.31
CA PHE A 202 29.72 8.56 35.33
C PHE A 202 29.54 10.08 35.38
N VAL A 203 28.49 10.52 36.06
CA VAL A 203 28.42 11.89 36.59
C VAL A 203 27.76 11.77 37.97
N ASP A 204 28.61 12.07 38.95
CA ASP A 204 28.44 12.37 40.39
C ASP A 204 28.02 11.27 41.36
#